data_AF-A0A8T1UAD3-F1
#
_entry.id   AF-A0A8T1UAD3-F1
#
_cell.length_a   1.000
_cell.length_b   1.000
_cell.length_c   1.000
_cell.angle_alpha   90.00
_cell.angle_beta   90.00
_cell.angle_gamma   90.00
#
_symmetry.space_group_name_H-M   'P 1'
#
loop_
_entity.id
_entity.type
_entity.pdbx_description
1 polymer ?
#
loop_
_entity_poly.entity_id
_entity_poly.type
_entity_poly.pdbx_seq_one_letter_code
_entity_poly.pdbx_strand_id
1 'polypeptide(L)'
;MDEKAEQARLMFFSDHCMSDGYSSMVVLNVILEQVTSLATKTQPAQVQEFPLRPSFYDMWLSKKPLLKALMKGVISMLGKAIYRSELKKFHPVLPARADRHASFAEGDPTSMRKALKKCKDESVTFGGAVVCATLFAFYHAAKAFKFVIDFDYKMRRHVPHPVEEDPVRTYVTFRYSGVACLRRRQPENYSILGPRATSE
;
A
#
# COMPACT_ATOMS: atom_id res chain seq x y z
N MET A 1 1.47 30.05 12.47
CA MET A 1 2.18 30.33 11.20
C MET A 1 3.62 30.61 11.55
N ASP A 2 4.57 30.11 10.76
CA ASP A 2 5.95 30.56 10.89
C ASP A 2 6.05 31.89 10.12
N GLU A 3 5.79 33.00 10.81
CA GLU A 3 5.65 34.34 10.21
C GLU A 3 6.92 34.80 9.47
N LYS A 4 8.06 34.17 9.72
CA LYS A 4 9.32 34.47 9.04
C LYS A 4 9.49 33.76 7.70
N ALA A 5 8.70 32.72 7.42
CA ALA A 5 8.87 31.87 6.24
C ALA A 5 7.79 32.05 5.17
N GLU A 6 6.78 32.91 5.39
CA GLU A 6 5.60 33.06 4.50
C GLU A 6 4.94 31.70 4.13
N GLN A 7 5.03 30.71 5.02
CA GLN A 7 4.56 29.36 4.78
C GLN A 7 3.34 29.03 5.63
N ALA A 8 2.30 28.51 4.96
CA ALA A 8 1.19 27.82 5.61
C ALA A 8 1.47 26.31 5.59
N ARG A 9 1.38 25.65 6.76
CA ARG A 9 1.48 24.19 6.86
C ARG A 9 0.08 23.62 6.98
N LEU A 10 -0.25 22.70 6.08
CA LEU A 10 -1.51 21.97 6.07
C LEU A 10 -1.20 20.49 6.33
N MET A 11 -1.91 19.90 7.30
CA MET A 11 -1.78 18.49 7.65
C MET A 11 -3.15 17.82 7.61
N PHE A 12 -3.22 16.67 6.96
CA PHE A 12 -4.43 15.86 6.87
C PHE A 12 -4.32 14.64 7.77
N PHE A 13 -5.38 14.39 8.52
CA PHE A 13 -5.54 13.18 9.31
C PHE A 13 -6.85 12.52 8.92
N SER A 14 -6.81 11.22 8.66
CA SER A 14 -7.98 10.44 8.31
C SER A 14 -7.84 9.03 8.85
N ASP A 15 -8.96 8.44 9.25
CA ASP A 15 -8.99 7.02 9.59
C ASP A 15 -8.69 6.16 8.35
N HIS A 16 -7.77 5.21 8.50
CA HIS A 16 -7.36 4.32 7.39
C HIS A 16 -8.51 3.43 6.88
N CYS A 17 -9.61 3.26 7.64
CA CYS A 17 -10.79 2.55 7.16
C CYS A 17 -11.66 3.40 6.22
N MET A 18 -11.50 4.72 6.23
CA MET A 18 -12.25 5.68 5.43
C MET A 18 -11.45 6.20 4.23
N SER A 19 -10.12 6.24 4.31
CA SER A 19 -9.26 6.80 3.28
C SER A 19 -7.99 5.98 3.10
N ASP A 20 -7.63 5.70 1.84
CA ASP A 20 -6.30 5.22 1.47
C ASP A 20 -5.39 6.36 0.99
N GLY A 21 -4.14 6.04 0.68
CA GLY A 21 -3.17 7.04 0.21
C GLY A 21 -3.62 7.77 -1.07
N TYR A 22 -4.37 7.09 -1.95
CA TYR A 22 -4.89 7.73 -3.17
C TYR A 22 -6.06 8.67 -2.86
N SER A 23 -6.99 8.25 -2.00
CA SER A 23 -8.08 9.11 -1.51
C SER A 23 -7.58 10.41 -0.90
N SER A 24 -6.46 10.34 -0.17
CA SER A 24 -5.83 11.53 0.42
C SER A 24 -5.35 12.51 -0.64
N MET A 25 -4.84 12.02 -1.79
CA MET A 25 -4.47 12.87 -2.93
C MET A 25 -5.70 13.50 -3.60
N VAL A 26 -6.82 12.76 -3.72
CA VAL A 26 -8.08 13.29 -4.26
C VAL A 26 -8.57 14.47 -3.43
N VAL A 27 -8.63 14.29 -2.10
CA VAL A 27 -9.05 15.36 -1.18
C VAL A 27 -8.13 16.57 -1.29
N LEU A 28 -6.81 16.36 -1.35
CA LEU A 28 -5.84 17.44 -1.51
C LEU A 28 -6.09 18.22 -2.82
N ASN A 29 -6.28 17.51 -3.94
CA ASN A 29 -6.54 18.16 -5.23
C ASN A 29 -7.82 19.00 -5.20
N VAL A 30 -8.92 18.46 -4.65
CA VAL A 30 -10.18 19.20 -4.52
C VAL A 30 -9.99 20.47 -3.67
N ILE A 31 -9.27 20.37 -2.55
CA ILE A 31 -9.00 21.54 -1.70
C ILE A 31 -8.18 22.59 -2.47
N LEU A 32 -7.15 22.17 -3.21
CA LEU A 32 -6.32 23.09 -4.00
C LEU A 32 -7.11 23.76 -5.12
N GLU A 33 -8.01 23.04 -5.80
CA GLU A 33 -8.90 23.58 -6.83
C GLU A 33 -9.88 24.61 -6.26
N GLN A 34 -10.47 24.33 -5.09
CA GLN A 34 -11.38 25.24 -4.40
C GLN A 34 -10.65 26.50 -3.91
N VAL A 35 -9.48 26.33 -3.29
CA VAL A 35 -8.64 27.46 -2.86
C VAL A 35 -8.23 28.32 -4.04
N THR A 36 -7.86 27.71 -5.16
CA THR A 36 -7.52 28.43 -6.39
C THR A 36 -8.71 29.23 -6.92
N SER A 37 -9.89 28.61 -6.98
CA SER A 37 -11.13 29.27 -7.44
C SER A 37 -11.50 30.47 -6.58
N LEU A 38 -11.39 30.31 -5.25
CA LEU A 38 -11.64 31.39 -4.28
C LEU A 38 -10.61 32.52 -4.42
N ALA A 39 -9.34 32.19 -4.63
CA ALA A 39 -8.27 33.17 -4.80
C ALA A 39 -8.44 33.98 -6.10
N THR A 40 -8.88 33.34 -7.19
CA THR A 40 -9.09 34.01 -8.49
C THR A 40 -10.45 34.69 -8.63
N LYS A 41 -11.33 34.60 -7.61
CA LYS A 41 -12.72 35.08 -7.63
C LYS A 41 -13.54 34.48 -8.79
N THR A 42 -13.14 33.31 -9.26
CA THR A 42 -13.94 32.52 -10.20
C THR A 42 -15.04 31.85 -9.39
N GLN A 43 -16.29 31.85 -9.89
CA GLN A 43 -17.34 31.09 -9.21
C GLN A 43 -16.89 29.63 -9.06
N PRO A 44 -16.93 29.06 -7.84
CA PRO A 44 -16.58 27.65 -7.67
C PRO A 44 -17.54 26.82 -8.53
N ALA A 45 -16.99 25.83 -9.24
CA ALA A 45 -17.81 24.86 -9.96
C ALA A 45 -18.84 24.26 -8.99
N GLN A 46 -20.08 24.06 -9.46
CA GLN A 46 -21.12 23.44 -8.63
C GLN A 46 -20.58 22.12 -8.06
N VAL A 47 -20.63 22.00 -6.73
CA VAL A 47 -20.21 20.78 -6.03
C VAL A 47 -21.26 19.72 -6.31
N GLN A 48 -20.95 18.81 -7.23
CA GLN A 48 -21.77 17.64 -7.48
C GLN A 48 -21.48 16.62 -6.38
N GLU A 49 -22.42 16.46 -5.45
CA GLU A 49 -22.34 15.41 -4.44
C GLU A 49 -22.73 14.06 -5.06
N PHE A 50 -21.81 13.10 -4.97
CA PHE A 50 -22.08 11.72 -5.38
C PHE A 50 -22.67 10.92 -4.20
N PRO A 51 -23.56 9.95 -4.49
CA PRO A 51 -24.15 9.12 -3.44
C PRO A 51 -23.09 8.26 -2.74
N LEU A 52 -23.30 7.99 -1.45
CA LEU A 52 -22.48 7.05 -0.69
C LEU A 52 -22.52 5.66 -1.33
N ARG A 53 -21.38 5.22 -1.85
CA ARG A 53 -21.23 3.87 -2.40
C ARG A 53 -21.08 2.81 -1.30
N PRO A 54 -21.34 1.52 -1.57
CA PRO A 54 -21.05 0.42 -0.65
C PRO A 54 -19.55 0.31 -0.31
N SER A 55 -19.22 -0.28 0.84
CA SER A 55 -17.82 -0.54 1.21
C SER A 55 -17.15 -1.55 0.25
N PHE A 56 -15.82 -1.54 0.16
CA PHE A 56 -15.09 -2.52 -0.65
C PHE A 56 -15.40 -3.97 -0.21
N TYR A 57 -15.49 -4.20 1.10
CA TYR A 57 -15.90 -5.47 1.69
C TYR A 57 -17.30 -5.89 1.25
N ASP A 58 -18.26 -4.96 1.28
CA ASP A 58 -19.63 -5.25 0.84
C ASP A 58 -19.70 -5.53 -0.65
N MET A 59 -18.94 -4.80 -1.47
CA MET A 59 -18.90 -4.98 -2.92
C MET A 59 -18.27 -6.31 -3.32
N TRP A 60 -17.25 -6.77 -2.59
CA TRP A 60 -16.62 -8.07 -2.83
C TRP A 60 -17.54 -9.24 -2.44
N LEU A 61 -18.20 -9.14 -1.28
CA LEU A 61 -19.02 -10.22 -0.72
C LEU A 61 -20.48 -10.20 -1.18
N SER A 62 -20.97 -9.11 -1.76
CA SER A 62 -22.35 -9.01 -2.27
C SER A 62 -22.64 -10.04 -3.36
N LYS A 63 -21.62 -10.50 -4.11
CA LYS A 63 -21.76 -11.55 -5.13
C LYS A 63 -22.12 -12.93 -4.57
N LYS A 64 -21.96 -13.16 -3.26
CA LYS A 64 -22.20 -14.46 -2.61
C LYS A 64 -22.81 -14.27 -1.22
N PRO A 65 -24.14 -14.00 -1.12
CA PRO A 65 -24.79 -13.70 0.16
C PRO A 65 -24.66 -14.83 1.19
N LEU A 66 -24.72 -16.08 0.73
CA LEU A 66 -24.52 -17.26 1.58
C LEU A 66 -23.09 -17.30 2.16
N LEU A 67 -22.09 -17.03 1.31
CA LEU A 67 -20.69 -16.95 1.74
C LEU A 67 -20.46 -15.78 2.71
N LYS A 68 -21.12 -14.64 2.48
CA LYS A 68 -21.05 -13.47 3.37
C LYS A 68 -21.56 -13.83 4.77
N ALA A 69 -22.70 -14.51 4.86
CA ALA A 69 -23.28 -14.95 6.14
C ALA A 69 -22.36 -15.97 6.85
N LEU A 70 -21.86 -16.96 6.11
CA LEU A 70 -20.95 -17.96 6.63
C LEU A 70 -19.63 -17.34 7.15
N MET A 71 -19.01 -16.47 6.36
CA MET A 71 -17.78 -15.78 6.75
C MET A 71 -17.97 -14.90 7.98
N LYS A 72 -19.11 -14.19 8.09
CA LYS A 72 -19.44 -13.44 9.29
C LYS A 72 -19.57 -14.35 10.52
N GLY A 73 -20.22 -15.50 10.37
CA GLY A 73 -20.34 -16.50 11.44
C GLY A 73 -18.99 -17.04 11.89
N VAL A 74 -18.12 -17.41 10.94
CA VAL A 74 -16.76 -17.91 11.21
C VAL A 74 -15.91 -16.83 11.90
N ILE A 75 -15.94 -15.59 11.41
CA ILE A 75 -15.18 -14.48 12.02
C ILE A 75 -15.70 -14.18 13.43
N SER A 76 -17.02 -14.21 13.64
CA SER A 76 -17.62 -13.99 14.96
C SER A 76 -17.18 -15.06 15.98
N MET A 77 -17.21 -16.33 15.59
CA MET A 77 -16.85 -17.44 16.49
C MET A 77 -15.34 -17.64 16.67
N LEU A 78 -14.58 -17.57 15.58
CA LEU A 78 -13.17 -17.99 15.55
C LEU A 78 -12.20 -16.85 15.29
N GLY A 79 -12.67 -15.65 14.94
CA GLY A 79 -11.80 -14.55 14.50
C GLY A 79 -10.69 -14.21 15.51
N LYS A 80 -10.99 -14.20 16.81
CA LYS A 80 -10.00 -13.94 17.86
C LYS A 80 -8.95 -15.05 17.96
N ALA A 81 -9.35 -16.31 17.78
CA ALA A 81 -8.44 -17.45 17.82
C ALA A 81 -7.56 -17.50 16.57
N ILE A 82 -8.15 -17.28 15.39
CA ILE A 82 -7.44 -17.17 14.10
C ILE A 82 -6.42 -16.04 14.18
N TYR A 83 -6.84 -14.84 14.61
CA TYR A 83 -5.96 -13.68 14.74
C TYR A 83 -4.77 -13.96 15.67
N ARG A 84 -5.03 -14.52 16.86
CA ARG A 84 -3.95 -14.89 17.80
C ARG A 84 -3.02 -15.97 17.23
N SER A 85 -3.57 -16.93 16.47
CA SER A 85 -2.77 -17.98 15.82
C SER A 85 -1.85 -17.40 14.76
N GLU A 86 -2.34 -16.48 13.92
CA GLU A 86 -1.52 -15.80 12.92
C GLU A 86 -0.44 -14.93 13.55
N LEU A 87 -0.76 -14.17 14.62
CA LEU A 87 0.24 -13.39 15.35
C LEU A 87 1.36 -14.25 15.93
N LYS A 88 1.06 -15.48 16.40
CA LYS A 88 2.08 -16.41 16.91
C LYS A 88 3.02 -16.94 15.83
N LYS A 89 2.57 -16.97 14.57
CA LYS A 89 3.40 -17.39 13.44
C LYS A 89 4.35 -16.28 12.98
N PHE A 90 4.01 -15.03 13.27
CA PHE A 90 4.80 -13.87 12.87
C PHE A 90 6.06 -13.74 13.74
N HIS A 91 7.21 -14.05 13.13
CA HIS A 91 8.53 -13.84 13.72
C HIS A 91 9.18 -12.67 12.96
N PRO A 92 9.23 -11.45 13.52
CA PRO A 92 9.78 -10.31 12.82
C PRO A 92 11.27 -10.52 12.56
N VAL A 93 11.71 -10.26 11.34
CA VAL A 93 13.13 -10.45 10.94
C VAL A 93 14.06 -9.43 11.60
N LEU A 94 13.52 -8.27 11.96
CA LEU A 94 14.23 -7.28 12.76
C LEU A 94 13.52 -7.10 14.10
N PRO A 95 14.25 -6.89 15.21
CA PRO A 95 13.64 -6.61 16.49
C PRO A 95 12.81 -5.33 16.42
N ALA A 96 11.69 -5.30 17.14
CA ALA A 96 10.89 -4.10 17.27
C ALA A 96 11.72 -3.01 17.95
N ARG A 97 11.82 -1.85 17.32
CA ARG A 97 12.45 -0.67 17.92
C ARG A 97 11.54 -0.13 19.02
N ALA A 98 12.15 0.32 20.13
CA ALA A 98 11.44 0.92 21.25
C ALA A 98 10.87 2.30 20.88
N ASP A 99 11.50 2.97 19.93
CA ASP A 99 11.18 4.29 19.44
C ASP A 99 10.32 4.19 18.16
N ARG A 100 9.02 4.48 18.29
CA ARG A 100 8.06 4.49 17.17
C ARG A 100 8.12 5.81 16.42
N HIS A 101 9.28 6.14 15.85
CA HIS A 101 9.44 7.34 15.02
C HIS A 101 9.39 6.98 13.54
N ALA A 102 8.72 7.84 12.76
CA ALA A 102 8.84 7.81 11.30
C ALA A 102 10.12 8.56 10.92
N SER A 103 11.05 7.85 10.27
CA SER A 103 12.22 8.47 9.65
C SER A 103 11.95 8.63 8.16
N PHE A 104 12.04 9.86 7.67
CA PHE A 104 11.93 10.15 6.24
C PHE A 104 13.34 10.32 5.68
N ALA A 105 13.67 9.51 4.68
CA ALA A 105 14.86 9.71 3.87
C ALA A 105 14.41 10.29 2.54
N GLU A 106 14.77 11.55 2.29
CA GLU A 106 14.58 12.15 0.97
C GLU A 106 15.62 11.54 0.03
N GLY A 107 15.14 10.84 -1.01
CA GLY A 107 16.04 10.25 -2.00
C GLY A 107 16.73 11.32 -2.83
N ASP A 108 18.02 11.17 -3.10
CA ASP A 108 18.76 12.08 -3.99
C ASP A 108 18.05 12.17 -5.37
N PRO A 109 17.63 13.37 -5.82
CA PRO A 109 16.92 13.54 -7.08
C PRO A 109 17.68 13.03 -8.31
N THR A 110 19.02 13.06 -8.27
CA THR A 110 19.86 12.57 -9.37
C THR A 110 19.82 11.04 -9.43
N SER A 111 19.96 10.39 -8.28
CA SER A 111 19.84 8.94 -8.12
C SER A 111 18.45 8.44 -8.49
N MET A 112 17.39 9.15 -8.06
CA MET A 112 16.01 8.82 -8.40
C MET A 112 15.77 8.85 -9.91
N ARG A 113 16.22 9.91 -10.60
CA ARG A 113 16.10 10.02 -12.07
C ARG A 113 16.87 8.92 -12.79
N LYS A 114 18.08 8.59 -12.34
CA LYS A 114 18.88 7.50 -12.90
C LYS A 114 18.18 6.15 -12.72
N ALA A 115 17.63 5.88 -11.54
CA ALA A 115 16.91 4.65 -11.24
C ALA A 115 15.64 4.51 -12.10
N LEU A 116 14.84 5.58 -12.22
CA LEU A 116 13.65 5.59 -13.07
C LEU A 116 13.99 5.36 -14.54
N LYS A 117 15.04 6.01 -15.05
CA LYS A 117 15.52 5.80 -16.42
C LYS A 117 15.92 4.34 -16.64
N LYS A 118 16.73 3.78 -15.74
CA LYS A 118 17.17 2.38 -15.84
C LYS A 118 16.00 1.39 -15.78
N CYS A 119 15.01 1.64 -14.91
CA CYS A 119 13.80 0.80 -14.85
C CYS A 119 13.06 0.79 -16.19
N LYS A 120 12.97 1.96 -16.84
CA LYS A 120 12.37 2.08 -18.17
C LYS A 120 13.17 1.32 -19.23
N ASP A 121 14.49 1.46 -19.22
CA ASP A 121 15.39 0.78 -20.17
C ASP A 121 15.31 -0.75 -20.03
N GLU A 122 15.16 -1.26 -18.81
CA GLU A 122 15.05 -2.70 -18.50
C GLU A 122 13.61 -3.24 -18.52
N SER A 123 12.62 -2.41 -18.90
CA SER A 123 11.19 -2.78 -18.90
C SER A 123 10.65 -3.31 -17.55
N VAL A 124 11.16 -2.76 -16.44
CA VAL A 124 10.73 -3.09 -15.07
C VAL A 124 10.05 -1.90 -14.39
N THR A 125 9.27 -2.16 -13.34
CA THR A 125 8.67 -1.08 -12.54
C THR A 125 9.63 -0.61 -11.46
N PHE A 126 9.61 0.69 -11.17
CA PHE A 126 10.37 1.25 -10.05
C PHE A 126 9.96 0.62 -8.71
N GLY A 127 8.67 0.37 -8.50
CA GLY A 127 8.17 -0.35 -7.32
C GLY A 127 8.78 -1.74 -7.18
N GLY A 128 8.86 -2.52 -8.27
CA GLY A 128 9.52 -3.82 -8.27
C GLY A 128 11.02 -3.74 -7.95
N ALA A 129 11.71 -2.73 -8.47
CA ALA A 129 13.12 -2.48 -8.15
C ALA A 129 13.33 -2.15 -6.66
N VAL A 130 12.46 -1.34 -6.05
CA VAL A 130 12.48 -1.03 -4.61
C VAL A 130 12.24 -2.27 -3.76
N VAL A 131 11.32 -3.14 -4.16
CA VAL A 131 11.09 -4.43 -3.48
C VAL A 131 12.37 -5.27 -3.47
N CYS A 132 13.03 -5.40 -4.63
CA CYS A 132 14.28 -6.15 -4.72
C CYS A 132 15.39 -5.52 -3.88
N ALA A 133 15.57 -4.20 -3.95
CA ALA A 133 16.56 -3.48 -3.15
C ALA A 133 16.33 -3.66 -1.64
N THR A 134 15.07 -3.61 -1.21
CA THR A 134 14.67 -3.86 0.18
C THR A 134 15.02 -5.28 0.61
N LEU A 135 14.67 -6.28 -0.21
CA LEU A 135 15.04 -7.67 0.04
C LEU A 135 16.56 -7.85 0.20
N PHE A 136 17.36 -7.23 -0.67
CA PHE A 136 18.83 -7.28 -0.56
C PHE A 136 19.35 -6.60 0.70
N ALA A 137 18.77 -5.46 1.09
CA ALA A 137 19.14 -4.76 2.31
C ALA A 137 18.87 -5.61 3.56
N PHE A 138 17.69 -6.24 3.64
CA PHE A 138 17.39 -7.19 4.72
C PHE A 138 18.33 -8.40 4.67
N TYR A 139 18.59 -8.95 3.48
CA TYR A 139 19.51 -10.09 3.31
C TYR A 139 20.88 -9.77 3.89
N HIS A 140 21.42 -8.60 3.56
CA HIS A 140 22.70 -8.14 4.07
C HIS A 140 22.68 -7.96 5.60
N ALA A 141 21.61 -7.40 6.15
CA ALA A 141 21.49 -7.15 7.59
C ALA A 141 21.36 -8.44 8.42
N ALA A 142 20.54 -9.39 7.99
CA ALA A 142 20.20 -10.59 8.77
C ALA A 142 20.91 -11.88 8.32
N LYS A 143 21.77 -11.83 7.29
CA LYS A 143 22.73 -12.87 6.84
C LYS A 143 22.14 -14.20 6.30
N ALA A 144 20.95 -14.63 6.71
CA ALA A 144 20.11 -15.66 6.08
C ALA A 144 18.76 -15.74 6.82
N PHE A 145 17.64 -15.71 6.10
CA PHE A 145 16.31 -15.85 6.72
C PHE A 145 15.25 -16.21 5.68
N LYS A 146 14.12 -16.72 6.19
CA LYS A 146 12.87 -16.87 5.47
C LYS A 146 12.05 -15.60 5.72
N PHE A 147 11.73 -14.84 4.68
CA PHE A 147 10.92 -13.64 4.81
C PHE A 147 9.56 -13.82 4.13
N VAL A 148 8.54 -13.23 4.74
CA VAL A 148 7.21 -13.04 4.17
C VAL A 148 7.00 -11.53 4.05
N ILE A 149 6.94 -11.01 2.82
CA ILE A 149 6.57 -9.61 2.59
C ILE A 149 5.13 -9.55 2.12
N ASP A 150 4.36 -8.72 2.81
CA ASP A 150 3.04 -8.31 2.36
C ASP A 150 3.14 -6.94 1.69
N PHE A 151 2.53 -6.83 0.50
CA PHE A 151 2.41 -5.57 -0.21
C PHE A 151 0.96 -5.14 -0.28
N ASP A 152 0.75 -3.85 -0.08
CA ASP A 152 -0.51 -3.17 -0.32
C ASP A 152 -0.73 -3.00 -1.82
N TYR A 153 -1.91 -3.37 -2.29
CA TYR A 153 -2.28 -3.27 -3.69
C TYR A 153 -3.55 -2.43 -3.88
N LYS A 154 -3.50 -1.52 -4.86
CA LYS A 154 -4.60 -0.63 -5.23
C LYS A 154 -5.69 -1.39 -5.99
N MET A 155 -6.82 -1.62 -5.35
CA MET A 155 -7.93 -2.42 -5.87
C MET A 155 -8.96 -1.64 -6.70
N ARG A 156 -8.80 -0.32 -6.85
CA ARG A 156 -9.79 0.55 -7.53
C ARG A 156 -10.18 0.10 -8.94
N ARG A 157 -9.22 -0.45 -9.70
CA ARG A 157 -9.46 -0.98 -11.07
C ARG A 157 -9.82 -2.47 -11.11
N HIS A 158 -9.86 -3.13 -9.95
CA HIS A 158 -10.04 -4.58 -9.81
C HIS A 158 -11.35 -4.93 -9.10
N VAL A 159 -12.18 -3.93 -8.80
CA VAL A 159 -13.55 -4.15 -8.31
C VAL A 159 -14.47 -4.54 -9.48
N PRO A 160 -15.58 -5.25 -9.22
CA PRO A 160 -16.51 -5.70 -10.26
C PRO A 160 -17.05 -4.60 -11.18
N HIS A 161 -17.28 -3.40 -10.63
CA HIS A 161 -17.78 -2.25 -11.36
C HIS A 161 -16.92 -1.04 -10.96
N PRO A 162 -15.75 -0.87 -11.58
CA PRO A 162 -14.94 0.32 -11.38
C PRO A 162 -15.77 1.52 -11.80
N VAL A 163 -15.83 2.53 -10.94
CA VAL A 163 -16.44 3.81 -11.28
C VAL A 163 -15.39 4.71 -11.91
N GLU A 164 -15.82 5.60 -12.80
CA GLU A 164 -14.94 6.61 -13.40
C GLU A 164 -14.55 7.70 -12.40
N GLU A 165 -15.42 7.97 -11.43
CA GLU A 165 -15.15 8.90 -10.35
C GLU A 165 -13.99 8.41 -9.46
N ASP A 166 -13.35 9.34 -8.76
CA ASP A 166 -12.31 9.04 -7.76
C ASP A 166 -12.87 9.14 -6.33
N PRO A 167 -13.66 8.16 -5.84
CA PRO A 167 -14.30 8.27 -4.53
C PRO A 167 -13.29 8.18 -3.39
N VAL A 168 -13.50 8.97 -2.33
CA VAL A 168 -12.76 8.85 -1.08
C VAL A 168 -13.19 7.57 -0.36
N ARG A 169 -12.28 6.59 -0.30
CA ARG A 169 -12.45 5.31 0.38
C ARG A 169 -11.13 4.55 0.52
N THR A 170 -11.14 3.47 1.28
CA THR A 170 -10.05 2.49 1.32
C THR A 170 -10.27 1.38 0.28
N TYR A 171 -9.42 1.36 -0.75
CA TYR A 171 -9.36 0.33 -1.79
C TYR A 171 -8.02 -0.43 -1.76
N VAL A 172 -7.56 -0.77 -0.57
CA VAL A 172 -6.31 -1.50 -0.38
C VAL A 172 -6.61 -2.93 0.03
N THR A 173 -5.93 -3.88 -0.59
CA THR A 173 -5.83 -5.26 -0.10
C THR A 173 -4.36 -5.62 0.07
N PHE A 174 -4.10 -6.52 1.00
CA PHE A 174 -2.80 -7.18 1.12
C PHE A 174 -2.72 -8.30 0.09
N ARG A 175 -1.64 -8.35 -0.68
CA ARG A 175 -1.30 -9.53 -1.48
C ARG A 175 -0.07 -10.19 -0.86
N TYR A 176 -0.23 -11.44 -0.46
CA TYR A 176 0.88 -12.29 -0.05
C TYR A 176 1.81 -12.50 -1.24
N SER A 177 3.07 -12.07 -1.12
CA SER A 177 4.06 -12.19 -2.18
C SER A 177 5.17 -13.16 -1.80
N GLY A 178 4.78 -14.42 -1.59
CA GLY A 178 5.70 -15.55 -1.55
C GLY A 178 6.69 -15.58 -0.38
N VAL A 179 7.35 -16.72 -0.26
CA VAL A 179 8.46 -16.96 0.66
C VAL A 179 9.75 -16.79 -0.11
N ALA A 180 10.54 -15.76 0.18
CA ALA A 180 11.90 -15.68 -0.31
C ALA A 180 12.83 -16.44 0.66
N CYS A 181 13.54 -17.44 0.16
CA CYS A 181 14.59 -18.15 0.89
C CYS A 181 15.94 -17.84 0.24
N LEU A 182 16.70 -16.93 0.83
CA LEU A 182 18.06 -16.64 0.41
C LEU A 182 19.02 -17.26 1.42
N ARG A 183 19.70 -18.34 1.01
CA ARG A 183 20.74 -19.01 1.80
C ARG A 183 22.09 -18.57 1.28
N ARG A 184 22.99 -18.14 2.17
CA ARG A 184 24.39 -17.90 1.81
C ARG A 184 25.01 -19.26 1.43
N ARG A 185 25.11 -19.57 0.14
CA ARG A 185 26.04 -20.61 -0.31
C ARG A 185 27.44 -20.00 -0.32
N GLN A 186 28.41 -20.75 0.18
CA GLN A 186 29.84 -20.55 -0.09
C GLN A 186 30.05 -20.40 -1.61
N PRO A 187 31.11 -19.69 -2.04
CA PRO A 187 31.08 -18.87 -3.25
C PRO A 187 30.96 -19.71 -4.52
N GLU A 188 30.44 -19.06 -5.56
CA GLU A 188 30.19 -19.54 -6.93
C GLU A 188 28.74 -19.98 -7.19
N ASN A 189 28.04 -19.12 -7.94
CA ASN A 189 26.72 -19.28 -8.56
C ASN A 189 25.50 -18.92 -7.70
N TYR A 190 24.95 -17.73 -7.98
CA TYR A 190 23.63 -17.28 -7.53
C TYR A 190 22.54 -17.95 -8.37
N SER A 191 21.50 -18.48 -7.75
CA SER A 191 20.28 -18.93 -8.44
C SER A 191 19.07 -18.42 -7.68
N ILE A 192 18.20 -17.66 -8.35
CA ILE A 192 16.88 -17.28 -7.83
C ILE A 192 15.99 -18.51 -8.01
N LEU A 193 15.69 -19.21 -6.91
CA LEU A 193 14.67 -20.26 -6.93
C LEU A 193 13.28 -19.59 -6.94
N GLY A 194 12.75 -19.37 -8.15
CA GLY A 194 11.34 -19.04 -8.34
C GLY A 194 10.43 -20.23 -7.96
N PRO A 195 9.14 -19.99 -7.71
CA PRO A 195 8.19 -21.08 -7.48
C PRO A 195 8.16 -21.98 -8.72
N ARG A 196 8.33 -23.29 -8.53
CA ARG A 196 8.02 -24.28 -9.56
C ARG A 196 6.57 -24.05 -9.98
N ALA A 197 6.35 -23.76 -11.25
CA ALA A 197 5.05 -23.96 -11.86
C ALA A 197 4.69 -25.44 -11.67
N THR A 198 3.72 -25.73 -10.82
CA THR A 198 2.99 -26.98 -10.91
C THR A 198 2.08 -26.83 -12.12
N SER A 199 2.53 -27.34 -13.26
CA SER A 199 1.61 -27.79 -14.30
C SER A 199 0.95 -29.05 -13.79
N GLU A 200 -0.36 -28.99 -13.59
CA GLU A 200 -1.34 -30.03 -13.91
C GLU A 200 -2.73 -29.43 -13.76
#